data_AF-A0A3D4FI88-F1
#
_entry.id   AF-A0A3D4FI88-F1
#
_cell.length_a   1.000
_cell.length_b   1.000
_cell.length_c   1.000
_cell.angle_alpha   90.00
_cell.angle_beta   90.00
_cell.angle_gamma   90.00
#
_symmetry.space_group_name_H-M   'P 1'
#
loop_
_entity.id
_entity.type
_entity.pdbx_description
1 polymer ?
#
loop_
_entity_poly.entity_id
_entity_poly.type
_entity_poly.pdbx_seq_one_letter_code
_entity_poly.pdbx_strand_id
1 'polypeptide(L)' 'MEKYNILINLEIQNHEIPDLRQAVGWERRDSDYPVLFEHCLFWAGLRDKNYNLIAFGYMVGPGIEHGYL' A
#
# COMPACT_ATOMS: atom_id res chain seq x y z
N MET A 1 6.86 4.56 24.07
CA MET A 1 6.65 4.90 22.66
C MET A 1 6.35 3.62 21.92
N GLU A 2 5.19 3.52 21.27
CA GLU A 2 4.94 2.40 20.34
C GLU A 2 5.90 2.53 19.15
N LYS A 3 6.52 1.41 18.75
CA LYS A 3 7.42 1.36 17.61
C LYS A 3 6.63 0.85 16.40
N TYR A 4 6.30 1.75 15.48
CA TYR A 4 5.69 1.36 14.21
C TYR A 4 6.77 0.88 13.24
N ASN A 5 6.64 -0.35 12.77
CA ASN A 5 7.56 -0.93 11.80
C ASN A 5 6.99 -0.78 10.40
N ILE A 6 7.35 0.32 9.74
CA ILE A 6 6.95 0.59 8.36
C ILE A 6 7.92 -0.15 7.44
N LEU A 7 7.37 -0.96 6.54
CA LEU A 7 8.15 -1.77 5.60
C LEU A 7 7.93 -1.26 4.17
N ILE A 8 9.03 -1.00 3.47
CA ILE A 8 9.02 -0.66 2.05
C ILE A 8 8.87 -1.93 1.22
N ASN A 9 8.05 -1.87 0.18
CA ASN A 9 7.70 -2.99 -0.70
C ASN A 9 7.23 -4.23 0.08
N LEU A 10 6.43 -3.98 1.12
CA LEU A 10 5.79 -5.02 1.91
C LEU A 10 4.97 -5.94 0.99
N GLU A 11 5.06 -7.25 1.18
CA GLU A 11 4.18 -8.19 0.49
C GLU A 11 2.73 -7.95 0.94
N ILE A 12 1.84 -7.72 -0.02
CA ILE A 12 0.42 -7.43 0.23
C ILE A 12 -0.42 -8.43 -0.58
N GLN A 13 -1.41 -9.04 0.06
CA GLN A 13 -2.35 -9.93 -0.61
C GLN A 13 -3.48 -9.15 -1.30
N ASN A 14 -4.10 -9.75 -2.31
CA ASN A 14 -5.08 -9.08 -3.17
C ASN A 14 -6.28 -8.44 -2.45
N HIS A 15 -6.64 -8.95 -1.27
CA HIS A 15 -7.76 -8.43 -0.49
C HIS A 15 -7.35 -7.33 0.50
N GLU A 16 -6.08 -7.22 0.88
CA GLU A 16 -5.68 -6.38 2.02
C GLU A 16 -5.87 -4.88 1.75
N ILE A 17 -5.62 -4.41 0.52
CA ILE A 17 -5.89 -3.01 0.16
C ILE A 17 -7.40 -2.75 0.07
N PRO A 18 -8.21 -3.57 -0.64
CA PRO A 18 -9.67 -3.44 -0.60
C PRO A 18 -10.26 -3.46 0.82
N ASP A 19 -9.79 -4.34 1.68
CA ASP A 19 -10.25 -4.47 3.07
C ASP A 19 -9.86 -3.24 3.91
N LEU A 20 -8.63 -2.75 3.75
CA LEU A 20 -8.18 -1.52 4.41
C LEU A 20 -9.01 -0.31 3.95
N ARG A 21 -9.30 -0.20 2.65
CA ARG A 21 -10.17 0.85 2.09
C ARG A 21 -11.56 0.79 2.71
N GLN A 22 -12.16 -0.39 2.80
CA GLN A 22 -13.46 -0.58 3.44
C GLN A 22 -13.43 -0.20 4.93
N ALA A 23 -12.38 -0.59 5.65
CA ALA A 23 -12.22 -0.31 7.07
C ALA A 23 -12.16 1.21 7.37
N VAL A 24 -11.66 2.02 6.44
CA VAL A 24 -11.65 3.49 6.54
C VAL A 24 -12.86 4.17 5.90
N GLY A 25 -13.88 3.39 5.49
CA GLY A 25 -15.13 3.90 4.91
C GLY A 25 -15.05 4.25 3.42
N TRP A 26 -14.01 3.82 2.71
CA TRP A 26 -13.88 4.00 1.27
C TRP A 26 -14.43 2.79 0.50
N GLU A 27 -14.77 3.02 -0.78
CA GLU A 27 -15.11 1.94 -1.70
C GLU A 27 -13.91 1.00 -1.88
N ARG A 28 -14.17 -0.31 -1.82
CA ARG A 28 -13.17 -1.39 -1.88
C ARG A 28 -12.31 -1.35 -3.15
N ARG A 29 -12.94 -1.11 -4.31
CA ARG A 29 -12.30 -1.13 -5.64
C ARG A 29 -11.47 -2.39 -5.87
N ASP A 30 -12.08 -3.56 -5.68
CA ASP A 30 -11.43 -4.87 -5.85
C ASP A 30 -10.83 -5.06 -7.25
N SER A 31 -11.30 -4.34 -8.28
CA SER A 31 -10.75 -4.36 -9.64
C SER A 31 -9.47 -3.55 -9.82
N ASP A 32 -9.22 -2.55 -8.97
CA ASP A 32 -8.07 -1.64 -9.09
C ASP A 32 -6.79 -2.29 -8.54
N TYR A 33 -6.94 -3.34 -7.74
CA TYR A 33 -5.83 -4.11 -7.18
C TYR A 33 -5.76 -5.49 -7.88
N PRO A 34 -4.57 -5.95 -8.33
CA PRO A 34 -3.22 -5.41 -8.08
C PRO A 34 -2.70 -4.40 -9.12
N VAL A 35 -3.52 -3.98 -10.10
CA VAL A 35 -3.10 -3.09 -11.21
C VAL A 35 -2.43 -1.80 -10.70
N LEU A 36 -2.87 -1.29 -9.54
CA LEU A 36 -2.25 -0.16 -8.84
C LEU A 36 -0.71 -0.26 -8.74
N PHE A 37 -0.17 -1.46 -8.49
CA PHE A 37 1.27 -1.64 -8.31
C PHE A 37 2.08 -1.48 -9.59
N GLU A 38 1.49 -1.70 -10.76
CA GLU A 38 2.17 -1.49 -12.05
C GLU A 38 2.57 -0.02 -12.26
N HIS A 39 1.94 0.89 -11.52
CA HIS A 39 2.19 2.33 -11.59
C HIS A 39 3.01 2.87 -10.40
N CYS A 40 3.32 2.02 -9.41
CA CYS A 40 4.02 2.42 -8.20
C CYS A 40 5.54 2.30 -8.38
N LEU A 41 6.29 3.32 -7.95
CA LEU A 41 7.75 3.23 -7.79
C LEU A 41 8.12 2.36 -6.59
N PHE A 42 7.41 2.57 -5.48
CA PHE A 42 7.45 1.76 -4.26
C PHE A 42 6.21 2.05 -3.43
N TRP A 43 5.98 1.20 -2.44
CA TRP A 43 4.94 1.39 -1.44
C TRP A 43 5.48 1.09 -0.05
N ALA A 44 4.76 1.55 0.95
CA ALA A 44 5.03 1.34 2.35
C ALA A 44 3.78 0.79 3.02
N GLY A 45 3.97 -0.20 3.89
CA GLY A 45 2.89 -0.79 4.67
C GLY A 45 3.27 -0.93 6.14
N LEU A 46 2.25 -0.90 6.99
CA LEU A 46 2.36 -1.18 8.42
C LEU A 46 1.37 -2.29 8.77
N ARG A 47 1.87 -3.31 9.49
CA ARG A 47 1.04 -4.38 10.04
C ARG A 47 0.82 -4.19 11.54
N ASP A 48 -0.36 -4.58 12.02
CA ASP A 48 -0.63 -4.69 13.45
C ASP A 48 0.01 -5.96 14.05
N LYS A 49 -0.23 -6.18 15.35
CA LYS A 49 0.25 -7.37 16.08
C LYS A 49 -0.32 -8.70 15.59
N ASN A 50 -1.44 -8.67 14.88
CA ASN A 50 -2.10 -9.84 14.30
C ASN A 50 -1.73 -10.01 12.82
N TYR A 51 -0.73 -9.26 12.34
CA TYR A 51 -0.30 -9.22 10.94
C TYR A 51 -1.32 -8.63 9.96
N ASN A 52 -2.36 -7.93 10.42
CA ASN A 52 -3.29 -7.24 9.52
C ASN A 52 -2.65 -5.96 8.98
N LEU A 53 -2.84 -5.66 7.70
CA LEU A 53 -2.46 -4.36 7.15
C LEU A 53 -3.34 -3.24 7.73
N ILE A 54 -2.72 -2.27 8.40
CA ILE A 54 -3.42 -1.14 9.04
C ILE A 54 -3.04 0.23 8.49
N ALA A 55 -1.98 0.30 7.69
CA ALA A 55 -1.64 1.48 6.92
C ALA A 55 -0.98 1.08 5.60
N PHE A 56 -1.28 1.85 4.57
CA PHE A 56 -0.72 1.69 3.24
C PHE A 56 -0.51 3.06 2.61
N GLY A 57 0.65 3.27 2.01
CA GLY A 57 0.97 4.44 1.22
C GLY A 57 1.83 4.04 0.04
N TYR A 58 1.70 4.73 -1.07
CA TYR A 58 2.45 4.43 -2.28
C TYR A 58 2.85 5.71 -2.99
N MET A 59 3.89 5.60 -3.81
CA MET A 59 4.32 6.68 -4.68
C MET A 59 4.23 6.25 -6.13
N VAL A 60 3.56 7.05 -6.95
CA VAL A 60 3.51 6.87 -8.41
C VAL A 60 4.43 7.88 -9.06
N GLY A 61 5.16 7.46 -10.08
CA GLY A 61 6.05 8.32 -10.85
C GLY A 61 5.60 8.37 -12.31
N PRO A 62 5.50 9.55 -12.93
CA PRO A 62 5.55 9.62 -14.39
C PRO A 62 6.95 9.14 -14.82
N GLY A 63 7.03 8.29 -15.86
CA GLY A 63 8.28 7.66 -16.34
C GLY A 63 9.28 8.65 -16.97
N ILE A 64 9.74 9.63 -16.20
CA ILE A 64 10.69 10.66 -16.63
C ILE A 64 12.08 10.20 -16.21
N GLU A 65 13.01 10.19 -17.17
CA GLU A 65 14.38 9.65 -17.06
C GLU A 65 15.27 10.32 -15.99
N HIS A 66 14.80 11.38 -15.32
CA HIS A 66 15.57 12.12 -14.32
C HIS A 66 14.70 12.49 -13.13
N GLY A 67 14.35 11.50 -12.30
CA GLY A 67 13.68 11.71 -11.02
C GLY A 67 14.41 10.96 -9.93
N TYR A 68 15.45 11.57 -9.36
CA TYR A 68 16.00 11.09 -8.10
C TYR A 68 14.90 11.15 -7.04
N LEU A 69 14.73 10.04 -6.33
CA LEU A 69 13.87 9.94 -5.17
C LEU A 69 14.69 9.77 -3.89
#